data_AF-A0A8J4Q9H2-F1
#
_entry.id   AF-A0A8J4Q9H2-F1
#
_cell.length_a   1.000
_cell.length_b   1.000
_cell.length_c   1.000
_cell.angle_alpha   90.00
_cell.angle_beta   90.00
_cell.angle_gamma   90.00
#
_symmetry.space_group_name_H-M   'P 1'
#
loop_
_entity.id
_entity.type
_entity.pdbx_description
1 polymer ?
#
loop_
_entity_poly.entity_id
_entity_poly.type
_entity_poly.pdbx_seq_one_letter_code
_entity_poly.pdbx_strand_id
1 'polypeptide(L)'
;MWKLNRNFKSEKWHRISLLQTILAAVATALLFRLFSGPGPALPPEADQEDRDEDDFAGDSESGDSTADGKVFPVTIRWRNITCSLSDKSSKSVRFLLKNVSGEAKPGRLLAIMGPSGSGKTTLLNVLAGQMISSPRVHLSGLLEVNGKPSSNKAYKFAYVRQEDLFFSQLTVREILALAAELQRPEIPSVEERDEYVNTLLFKLGL
;
A
#
# COMPACT_ATOMS: atom_id res chain seq x y z
N MET A 1 -70.42 11.37 -21.87
CA MET A 1 -69.62 12.39 -21.14
C MET A 1 -68.31 11.73 -20.69
N TRP A 2 -67.23 11.86 -21.48
CA TRP A 2 -65.92 11.26 -21.21
C TRP A 2 -65.00 12.32 -20.58
N LYS A 3 -64.45 12.07 -19.38
CA LYS A 3 -63.52 12.99 -18.70
C LYS A 3 -62.11 12.39 -18.72
N LEU A 4 -61.23 13.04 -19.48
CA LEU A 4 -59.83 12.72 -19.69
C LEU A 4 -58.99 12.96 -18.42
N ASN A 5 -58.16 12.00 -18.05
CA ASN A 5 -57.24 12.08 -16.90
C ASN A 5 -55.95 12.83 -17.30
N ARG A 6 -55.73 14.02 -16.73
CA ARG A 6 -54.61 14.95 -17.03
C ARG A 6 -53.32 14.69 -16.22
N ASN A 7 -53.28 13.66 -15.38
CA ASN A 7 -52.20 13.49 -14.38
C ASN A 7 -51.00 12.65 -14.83
N PHE A 8 -50.96 12.12 -16.05
CA PHE A 8 -49.83 11.28 -16.50
C PHE A 8 -48.64 12.10 -17.07
N LYS A 9 -48.76 13.43 -17.15
CA LYS A 9 -47.79 14.29 -17.84
C LYS A 9 -46.81 15.04 -16.93
N SER A 10 -46.94 15.07 -15.61
CA SER A 10 -46.00 15.84 -14.76
C SER A 10 -44.75 15.05 -14.35
N GLU A 11 -44.85 13.75 -14.09
CA GLU A 11 -43.71 12.95 -13.59
C GLU A 11 -42.62 12.72 -14.64
N LYS A 12 -43.01 12.65 -15.93
CA LYS A 12 -42.03 12.47 -17.02
C LYS A 12 -41.15 13.70 -17.23
N TRP A 13 -41.64 14.91 -16.95
CA TRP A 13 -40.88 16.15 -17.19
C TRP A 13 -39.86 16.44 -16.08
N HIS A 14 -40.14 16.06 -14.84
CA HIS A 14 -39.16 16.13 -13.74
C HIS A 14 -37.98 15.18 -13.94
N ARG A 15 -38.21 13.97 -14.48
CA ARG A 15 -37.14 13.00 -14.76
C ARG A 15 -36.24 13.42 -15.92
N ILE A 16 -36.79 14.11 -16.93
CA ILE A 16 -36.04 14.66 -18.06
C ILE A 16 -35.20 15.88 -17.62
N SER A 17 -35.73 16.72 -16.72
CA SER A 17 -35.00 17.86 -16.14
C SER A 17 -33.79 17.42 -15.31
N LEU A 18 -33.93 16.39 -14.47
CA LEU A 18 -32.82 15.82 -13.68
C LEU A 18 -31.71 15.17 -14.52
N LEU A 19 -32.07 14.52 -15.63
CA LEU A 19 -31.10 13.93 -16.57
C LEU A 19 -30.29 15.00 -17.31
N GLN A 20 -30.88 16.17 -17.62
CA GLN A 20 -30.14 17.28 -18.22
C GLN A 20 -29.17 17.95 -17.24
N THR A 21 -29.52 18.07 -15.97
CA THR A 21 -28.62 18.65 -14.95
C THR A 21 -27.39 17.77 -14.69
N ILE A 22 -27.56 16.44 -14.68
CA ILE A 22 -26.45 15.49 -14.50
C ILE A 22 -25.53 15.50 -15.72
N LEU A 23 -26.07 15.58 -16.94
CA LEU A 23 -25.26 15.66 -18.16
C LEU A 23 -24.45 16.97 -18.25
N ALA A 24 -25.01 18.09 -17.79
CA ALA A 24 -24.30 19.38 -17.70
C ALA A 24 -23.19 19.38 -16.63
N ALA A 25 -23.39 18.68 -15.50
CA ALA A 25 -22.38 18.53 -14.45
C ALA A 25 -21.20 17.64 -14.88
N VAL A 26 -21.45 16.61 -15.69
CA VAL A 26 -20.38 15.75 -16.25
C VAL A 26 -19.59 16.50 -17.33
N ALA A 27 -20.24 17.33 -18.15
CA ALA A 27 -19.57 18.15 -19.16
C ALA A 27 -18.66 19.24 -18.54
N THR A 28 -19.07 19.86 -17.42
CA THR A 28 -18.26 20.85 -16.70
C THR A 28 -17.07 20.23 -15.97
N ALA A 29 -17.20 18.99 -15.47
CA ALA A 29 -16.07 18.26 -14.88
C ALA A 29 -15.04 17.75 -15.91
N LEU A 30 -15.47 17.46 -17.14
CA LEU A 30 -14.58 17.07 -18.25
C LEU A 30 -13.86 18.27 -18.87
N LEU A 31 -14.48 19.44 -18.90
CA LEU A 31 -13.85 20.66 -19.43
C LEU A 31 -12.77 21.22 -18.47
N PHE A 32 -12.93 21.06 -17.16
CA PHE A 32 -11.92 21.50 -16.17
C PHE A 32 -10.65 20.63 -16.16
N ARG A 33 -10.74 19.38 -16.65
CA ARG A 33 -9.58 18.47 -16.79
C ARG A 33 -8.80 18.61 -18.09
N LEU A 34 -9.27 19.42 -19.05
CA LEU A 34 -8.56 19.65 -20.31
C LEU A 34 -7.82 21.00 -20.38
N PHE A 35 -8.02 21.90 -19.40
CA PHE A 35 -7.40 23.23 -19.39
C PHE A 35 -6.38 23.50 -18.26
N SER A 36 -6.02 22.51 -17.45
CA SER A 36 -4.89 22.62 -16.50
C SER A 36 -3.72 21.77 -16.96
N GLY A 37 -2.99 22.29 -17.95
CA GLY A 37 -1.65 21.82 -18.29
C GLY A 37 -0.64 22.14 -17.17
N PRO A 38 0.51 21.44 -17.13
CA PRO A 38 1.52 21.63 -16.11
C PRO A 38 2.22 22.98 -16.29
N GLY A 39 1.98 23.91 -15.36
CA GLY A 39 2.74 25.16 -15.27
C GLY A 39 4.19 24.90 -14.80
N PRO A 40 5.15 25.74 -15.23
CA PRO A 40 6.58 25.50 -15.04
C PRO A 40 7.04 25.75 -13.60
N ALA A 41 8.16 25.10 -13.27
CA ALA A 41 8.86 25.15 -12.00
C ALA A 41 9.33 26.57 -11.62
N LEU A 42 9.21 26.89 -10.33
CA LEU A 42 9.95 27.97 -9.66
C LEU A 42 10.63 27.37 -8.42
N PRO A 43 11.94 27.54 -8.24
CA PRO A 43 12.65 27.14 -7.02
C PRO A 43 12.40 28.15 -5.89
N PRO A 44 12.52 27.75 -4.61
CA PRO A 44 12.59 28.69 -3.52
C PRO A 44 13.93 29.43 -3.55
N GLU A 45 13.87 30.76 -3.55
CA GLU A 45 14.97 31.64 -3.19
C GLU A 45 15.36 31.33 -1.73
N ALA A 46 16.59 30.89 -1.54
CA ALA A 46 17.22 30.76 -0.23
C ALA A 46 18.44 31.69 -0.24
N ASP A 47 18.47 32.53 0.78
CA ASP A 47 19.43 33.59 0.98
C ASP A 47 20.89 33.10 0.96
N GLN A 48 21.73 33.95 0.39
CA GLN A 48 23.18 33.84 0.34
C GLN A 48 23.73 34.33 1.69
N GLU A 49 24.35 33.45 2.47
CA GLU A 49 25.37 33.84 3.44
C GLU A 49 26.63 33.01 3.18
N ASP A 50 27.65 33.73 2.72
CA ASP A 50 29.02 33.26 2.56
C ASP A 50 29.63 32.85 3.92
N ARG A 51 30.41 31.75 3.92
CA ARG A 51 31.60 31.63 4.76
C ARG A 51 32.53 30.54 4.25
N ASP A 52 33.75 30.98 3.95
CA ASP A 52 34.86 30.25 3.34
C ASP A 52 35.57 29.24 4.25
N GLU A 53 36.18 28.26 3.57
CA GLU A 53 37.42 27.51 3.83
C GLU A 53 37.58 26.60 5.08
N ASP A 54 37.84 25.30 4.83
CA ASP A 54 39.18 24.72 5.06
C ASP A 54 39.32 23.29 4.47
N ASP A 55 40.48 23.09 3.83
CA ASP A 55 41.01 21.88 3.20
C ASP A 55 41.05 20.63 4.10
N PHE A 56 40.72 19.46 3.54
CA PHE A 56 41.52 18.25 3.77
C PHE A 56 41.34 17.21 2.68
N ALA A 57 42.37 17.07 1.83
CA ALA A 57 42.52 15.98 0.89
C ALA A 57 42.94 14.68 1.60
N GLY A 58 42.36 13.56 1.19
CA GLY A 58 42.76 12.21 1.58
C GLY A 58 42.21 11.17 0.61
N ASP A 59 43.01 10.81 -0.38
CA ASP A 59 42.82 9.65 -1.24
C ASP A 59 43.15 8.34 -0.48
N SER A 60 42.31 7.31 -0.62
CA SER A 60 42.76 5.94 -0.87
C SER A 60 41.59 5.01 -1.20
N GLU A 61 41.76 4.26 -2.29
CA GLU A 61 40.89 3.26 -2.91
C GLU A 61 40.45 2.11 -1.98
N SER A 62 39.30 1.50 -2.27
CA SER A 62 39.18 0.12 -2.84
C SER A 62 37.89 -0.62 -2.42
N GLY A 63 37.15 -1.08 -3.44
CA GLY A 63 36.39 -2.34 -3.45
C GLY A 63 35.16 -2.51 -2.55
N ASP A 64 33.96 -2.27 -3.10
CA ASP A 64 32.97 -3.36 -3.30
C ASP A 64 31.86 -2.86 -4.24
N SER A 65 31.88 -3.33 -5.48
CA SER A 65 30.79 -3.12 -6.43
C SER A 65 29.71 -4.17 -6.19
N THR A 66 29.05 -4.11 -5.03
CA THR A 66 27.72 -4.70 -4.91
C THR A 66 26.77 -3.77 -5.63
N ALA A 67 26.00 -4.28 -6.59
CA ALA A 67 24.94 -3.54 -7.23
C ALA A 67 24.07 -2.85 -6.17
N ASP A 68 24.26 -1.54 -5.99
CA ASP A 68 23.45 -0.69 -5.12
C ASP A 68 22.04 -0.69 -5.69
N GLY A 69 21.27 -1.70 -5.31
CA GLY A 69 19.83 -1.70 -5.47
C GLY A 69 19.32 -0.54 -4.63
N LYS A 70 19.21 0.65 -5.22
CA LYS A 70 18.73 1.86 -4.56
C LYS A 70 17.45 1.54 -3.81
N VAL A 71 17.55 1.38 -2.49
CA VAL A 71 16.40 1.14 -1.64
C VAL A 71 15.67 2.46 -1.52
N PHE A 72 14.55 2.58 -2.23
CA PHE A 72 13.72 3.77 -2.12
C PHE A 72 13.12 3.84 -0.71
N PRO A 73 13.28 4.95 0.02
CA PRO A 73 12.69 5.09 1.34
C PRO A 73 11.16 5.04 1.24
N VAL A 74 10.55 4.14 2.01
CA VAL A 74 9.09 3.95 2.05
C VAL A 74 8.55 4.37 3.40
N THR A 75 7.62 5.32 3.39
CA THR A 75 6.80 5.72 4.54
C THR A 75 5.40 5.12 4.39
N ILE A 76 4.95 4.37 5.39
CA ILE A 76 3.61 3.77 5.42
C ILE A 76 2.79 4.55 6.44
N ARG A 77 1.63 5.07 6.04
CA ARG A 77 0.74 5.82 6.92
C ARG A 77 -0.66 5.22 6.88
N TRP A 78 -1.26 5.04 8.04
CA TRP A 78 -2.64 4.58 8.15
C TRP A 78 -3.46 5.56 8.99
N ARG A 79 -4.69 5.81 8.55
CA ARG A 79 -5.62 6.73 9.22
C ARG A 79 -6.98 6.09 9.38
N ASN A 80 -7.49 6.18 10.61
CA ASN A 80 -8.83 5.78 11.02
C ASN A 80 -9.19 4.35 10.62
N ILE A 81 -8.21 3.44 10.67
CA ILE A 81 -8.40 2.03 10.34
C ILE A 81 -9.37 1.43 11.34
N THR A 82 -10.51 0.98 10.82
CA THR A 82 -11.55 0.32 11.58
C THR A 82 -11.87 -1.01 10.91
N CYS A 83 -11.82 -2.08 11.69
CA CYS A 83 -12.11 -3.44 11.24
C CYS A 83 -13.21 -4.03 12.12
N SER A 84 -14.31 -4.44 11.51
CA SER A 84 -15.42 -5.08 12.20
C SER A 84 -15.82 -6.39 11.55
N LEU A 85 -16.37 -7.27 12.38
CA LEU A 85 -16.90 -8.56 12.01
C LEU A 85 -18.41 -8.57 12.30
N SER A 86 -19.23 -8.84 11.29
CA SER A 86 -20.66 -9.08 11.44
C SER A 86 -20.92 -10.58 11.57
N ASP A 87 -21.68 -10.96 12.60
CA ASP A 87 -22.17 -12.33 12.73
C ASP A 87 -23.54 -12.45 12.02
N LYS A 88 -23.78 -13.58 11.36
CA LYS A 88 -25.09 -13.89 10.76
C LYS A 88 -26.09 -14.40 11.81
N SER A 89 -25.59 -15.02 12.89
CA SER A 89 -26.42 -15.63 13.93
C SER A 89 -26.87 -14.59 14.97
N SER A 90 -25.96 -13.70 15.33
CA SER A 90 -26.19 -12.59 16.24
C SER A 90 -26.19 -11.29 15.44
N LYS A 91 -27.23 -10.44 15.53
CA LYS A 91 -27.23 -9.07 14.96
C LYS A 91 -26.18 -8.13 15.59
N SER A 92 -25.15 -8.68 16.24
CA SER A 92 -24.07 -7.93 16.86
C SER A 92 -22.90 -7.75 15.91
N VAL A 93 -22.30 -6.55 15.96
CA VAL A 93 -21.09 -6.21 15.23
C VAL A 93 -19.94 -6.19 16.24
N ARG A 94 -18.96 -7.07 16.05
CA ARG A 94 -17.74 -7.10 16.86
C ARG A 94 -16.67 -6.27 16.18
N PHE A 95 -16.10 -5.31 16.88
CA PHE A 95 -14.96 -4.56 16.38
C PHE A 95 -13.65 -5.24 16.77
N LEU A 96 -12.79 -5.48 15.78
CA LEU A 96 -11.43 -5.98 15.97
C LEU A 96 -10.43 -4.83 16.09
N LEU A 97 -10.65 -3.74 15.33
CA LEU A 97 -9.90 -2.50 15.38
C LEU A 97 -10.88 -1.33 15.35
N LYS A 98 -10.61 -0.29 16.15
CA LYS A 98 -11.43 0.93 16.19
C LYS A 98 -10.55 2.16 16.02
N ASN A 99 -10.73 2.86 14.91
CA ASN A 99 -10.10 4.16 14.66
C ASN A 99 -8.58 4.20 14.91
N VAL A 100 -7.84 3.22 14.38
CA VAL A 100 -6.39 3.13 14.59
C VAL A 100 -5.67 3.95 13.52
N SER A 101 -4.75 4.80 13.95
CA SER A 101 -3.96 5.69 13.09
C SER A 101 -2.49 5.66 13.50
N GLY A 102 -1.59 5.86 12.53
CA GLY A 102 -0.15 5.86 12.78
C GLY A 102 0.68 5.94 11.51
N GLU A 103 1.99 5.94 11.69
CA GLU A 103 2.97 6.07 10.62
C GLU A 103 4.22 5.24 10.92
N ALA A 104 4.70 4.51 9.91
CA ALA A 104 5.99 3.83 9.91
C ALA A 104 6.92 4.58 8.95
N LYS A 105 8.03 5.09 9.48
CA LYS A 105 9.03 5.86 8.74
C LYS A 105 10.18 4.95 8.27
N PRO A 106 10.82 5.26 7.13
CA PRO A 106 11.98 4.51 6.65
C PRO A 106 13.13 4.55 7.67
N GLY A 107 13.92 3.47 7.72
CA GLY A 107 15.07 3.34 8.61
C GLY A 107 14.74 3.22 10.10
N ARG A 108 13.47 3.02 10.47
CA ARG A 108 13.04 2.83 11.87
C ARG A 108 12.36 1.49 12.07
N LEU A 109 12.65 0.87 13.21
CA LEU A 109 11.90 -0.28 13.71
C LEU A 109 10.65 0.21 14.43
N LEU A 110 9.47 -0.17 13.94
CA LEU A 110 8.20 0.07 14.60
C LEU A 110 7.72 -1.21 15.30
N ALA A 111 7.52 -1.14 16.62
CA ALA A 111 6.98 -2.24 17.41
C ALA A 111 5.51 -1.96 17.78
N ILE A 112 4.64 -2.96 17.63
CA ILE A 112 3.24 -2.93 18.07
C ILE A 112 3.11 -3.85 19.29
N MET A 113 2.79 -3.28 20.45
CA MET A 113 2.70 -4.01 21.72
C MET A 113 1.29 -3.91 22.32
N GLY A 114 0.94 -4.90 23.15
CA GLY A 114 -0.37 -4.95 23.82
C GLY A 114 -0.77 -6.38 24.23
N PRO A 115 -1.84 -6.54 25.03
CA PRO A 115 -2.28 -7.84 25.52
C PRO A 115 -2.79 -8.76 24.39
N SER A 116 -2.84 -10.06 24.63
CA SER A 116 -3.41 -11.01 23.66
C SER A 116 -4.85 -10.61 23.31
N GLY A 117 -5.22 -10.70 22.03
CA GLY A 117 -6.54 -10.30 21.55
C GLY A 117 -6.77 -8.80 21.33
N SER A 118 -5.76 -7.94 21.56
CA SER A 118 -5.89 -6.49 21.31
C SER A 118 -5.95 -6.06 19.84
N GLY A 119 -5.86 -7.00 18.90
CA GLY A 119 -5.92 -6.72 17.46
C GLY A 119 -4.56 -6.45 16.79
N LYS A 120 -3.41 -6.70 17.44
CA LYS A 120 -2.07 -6.48 16.84
C LYS A 120 -1.89 -7.21 15.52
N THR A 121 -2.14 -8.51 15.50
CA THR A 121 -2.06 -9.35 14.31
C THR A 121 -3.09 -8.91 13.25
N THR A 122 -4.27 -8.44 13.68
CA THR A 122 -5.27 -7.86 12.78
C THR A 122 -4.76 -6.59 12.11
N LEU A 123 -4.11 -5.70 12.86
CA LEU A 123 -3.51 -4.48 12.31
C LEU A 123 -2.40 -4.80 11.32
N LEU A 124 -1.50 -5.73 11.66
CA LEU A 124 -0.44 -6.18 10.75
C LEU A 124 -1.02 -6.81 9.47
N ASN A 125 -2.06 -7.63 9.58
CA ASN A 125 -2.74 -8.20 8.42
C ASN A 125 -3.38 -7.13 7.52
N VAL A 126 -3.95 -6.07 8.11
CA VAL A 126 -4.49 -4.93 7.35
C VAL A 126 -3.38 -4.20 6.61
N LEU A 127 -2.28 -3.88 7.29
CA LEU A 127 -1.15 -3.17 6.70
C LEU A 127 -0.45 -3.99 5.61
N ALA A 128 -0.38 -5.31 5.77
CA ALA A 128 0.19 -6.24 4.79
C ALA A 128 -0.77 -6.58 3.62
N GLY A 129 -2.00 -6.06 3.63
CA GLY A 129 -3.02 -6.38 2.62
C GLY A 129 -3.50 -7.85 2.65
N GLN A 130 -3.27 -8.57 3.76
CA GLN A 130 -3.62 -9.97 3.95
C GLN A 130 -5.03 -10.17 4.55
N MET A 131 -5.84 -9.11 4.62
CA MET A 131 -7.22 -9.23 5.08
C MET A 131 -8.04 -10.07 4.09
N ILE A 132 -8.55 -11.19 4.58
CA ILE A 132 -9.46 -12.05 3.81
C ILE A 132 -10.73 -11.26 3.53
N SER A 133 -11.00 -11.01 2.24
CA SER A 133 -12.27 -10.44 1.80
C SER A 133 -13.39 -11.44 2.11
N SER A 134 -14.12 -11.18 3.18
CA SER A 134 -15.28 -11.97 3.59
C SER A 134 -16.48 -11.04 3.65
N PRO A 135 -17.69 -11.49 3.27
CA PRO A 135 -18.91 -10.69 3.44
C PRO A 135 -19.17 -10.27 4.90
N ARG A 136 -18.51 -10.92 5.85
CA ARG A 136 -18.62 -10.65 7.29
C ARG A 136 -17.61 -9.62 7.79
N VAL A 137 -16.56 -9.35 7.03
CA VAL A 137 -15.48 -8.45 7.45
C VAL A 137 -15.66 -7.12 6.75
N HIS A 138 -15.82 -6.06 7.54
CA HIS A 138 -15.85 -4.69 7.04
C HIS A 138 -14.56 -3.99 7.47
N LEU A 139 -13.83 -3.48 6.48
CA LEU A 139 -12.62 -2.69 6.68
C LEU A 139 -12.87 -1.28 6.13
N SER A 140 -12.60 -0.27 6.95
CA SER A 140 -12.65 1.14 6.54
C SER A 140 -11.40 1.88 7.04
N GLY A 141 -11.11 3.00 6.40
CA GLY A 141 -9.95 3.85 6.68
C GLY A 141 -9.07 4.06 5.45
N LEU A 142 -7.93 4.72 5.65
CA LEU A 142 -7.00 5.08 4.57
C LEU A 142 -5.62 4.50 4.86
N LEU A 143 -5.05 3.81 3.88
CA LEU A 143 -3.67 3.33 3.89
C LEU A 143 -2.91 4.01 2.75
N GLU A 144 -1.84 4.72 3.09
CA GLU A 144 -0.99 5.45 2.17
C GLU A 144 0.44 4.91 2.23
N VAL A 145 1.07 4.82 1.07
CA VAL A 145 2.49 4.49 0.91
C VAL A 145 3.14 5.65 0.15
N ASN A 146 4.08 6.35 0.81
CA ASN A 146 4.69 7.59 0.32
C ASN A 146 3.65 8.64 -0.15
N GLY A 147 2.58 8.81 0.63
CA GLY A 147 1.50 9.78 0.35
C GLY A 147 0.55 9.40 -0.79
N LYS A 148 0.71 8.21 -1.39
CA LYS A 148 -0.21 7.67 -2.41
C LYS A 148 -1.06 6.55 -1.80
N PRO A 149 -2.33 6.39 -2.18
CA PRO A 149 -3.13 5.27 -1.72
C PRO A 149 -2.46 3.92 -2.01
N SER A 150 -2.58 2.97 -1.08
CA SER A 150 -1.91 1.65 -1.11
C SER A 150 -2.27 0.74 -2.29
N SER A 151 -3.10 1.17 -3.25
CA SER A 151 -3.43 0.38 -4.44
C SER A 151 -2.28 0.27 -5.44
N ASN A 152 -1.15 0.94 -5.19
CA ASN A 152 -0.01 0.95 -6.09
C ASN A 152 0.85 -0.31 -5.89
N LYS A 153 0.86 -1.20 -6.89
CA LYS A 153 1.69 -2.42 -6.96
C LYS A 153 3.21 -2.16 -7.04
N ALA A 154 3.64 -0.89 -7.03
CA ALA A 154 5.04 -0.51 -7.18
C ALA A 154 5.95 -0.92 -6.00
N TYR A 155 5.39 -1.22 -4.82
CA TYR A 155 6.19 -1.52 -3.63
C TYR A 155 6.20 -3.02 -3.32
N LYS A 156 7.40 -3.57 -3.13
CA LYS A 156 7.60 -4.96 -2.66
C LYS A 156 7.45 -4.98 -1.14
N PHE A 157 6.52 -5.79 -0.61
CA PHE A 157 6.34 -6.03 0.83
C PHE A 157 6.66 -7.48 1.16
N ALA A 158 7.32 -7.71 2.29
CA ALA A 158 7.50 -9.04 2.87
C ALA A 158 6.68 -9.12 4.17
N TYR A 159 5.92 -10.21 4.32
CA TYR A 159 5.13 -10.47 5.53
C TYR A 159 5.42 -11.87 6.05
N VAL A 160 5.97 -11.94 7.26
CA VAL A 160 6.23 -13.21 7.95
C VAL A 160 5.06 -13.47 8.90
N ARG A 161 4.45 -14.64 8.76
CA ARG A 161 3.29 -15.04 9.56
C ARG A 161 3.75 -15.55 10.93
N GLN A 162 2.83 -15.55 11.89
CA GLN A 162 3.07 -16.11 13.22
C GLN A 162 3.22 -17.64 13.20
N GLU A 163 2.47 -18.32 12.33
CA GLU A 163 2.60 -19.76 12.07
C GLU A 163 3.24 -19.95 10.71
N ASP A 164 4.28 -20.78 10.68
CA ASP A 164 5.01 -21.09 9.47
C ASP A 164 4.23 -22.02 8.55
N LEU A 165 4.34 -21.78 7.25
CA LEU A 165 3.78 -22.63 6.21
C LEU A 165 4.92 -23.27 5.44
N PHE A 166 5.43 -24.39 5.94
CA PHE A 166 6.43 -25.19 5.25
C PHE A 166 5.81 -26.45 4.66
N PHE A 167 6.29 -26.83 3.48
CA PHE A 167 5.98 -28.13 2.91
C PHE A 167 6.89 -29.16 3.57
N SER A 168 6.32 -30.08 4.35
CA SER A 168 7.09 -31.11 5.09
C SER A 168 7.89 -32.06 4.19
N GLN A 169 7.61 -32.05 2.88
CA GLN A 169 8.29 -32.88 1.89
C GLN A 169 9.55 -32.20 1.31
N LEU A 170 9.76 -30.91 1.60
CA LEU A 170 10.88 -30.13 1.08
C LEU A 170 11.89 -29.84 2.19
N THR A 171 13.16 -29.91 1.83
CA THR A 171 14.27 -29.42 2.65
C THR A 171 14.27 -27.90 2.71
N VAL A 172 14.97 -27.34 3.71
CA VAL A 172 15.11 -25.88 3.85
C VAL A 172 15.70 -25.24 2.59
N ARG A 173 16.72 -25.87 2.01
CA ARG A 173 17.34 -25.42 0.74
C ARG A 173 16.33 -25.38 -0.39
N GLU A 174 15.52 -26.44 -0.56
CA GLU A 174 14.51 -26.50 -1.62
C GLU A 174 13.41 -25.45 -1.45
N ILE A 175 13.00 -25.19 -0.20
CA ILE A 175 12.03 -24.12 0.09
C ILE A 175 12.60 -22.75 -0.29
N LEU A 176 13.86 -22.47 0.05
CA LEU A 176 14.52 -21.21 -0.30
C LEU A 176 14.74 -21.08 -1.81
N ALA A 177 15.12 -22.17 -2.48
CA ALA A 177 15.26 -22.19 -3.94
C ALA A 177 13.92 -21.90 -4.64
N LEU A 178 12.84 -22.56 -4.21
CA LEU A 178 11.49 -22.32 -4.71
C LEU A 178 11.04 -20.87 -4.47
N ALA A 179 11.31 -20.32 -3.27
CA ALA A 179 10.98 -18.93 -2.96
C ALA A 179 11.77 -17.94 -3.83
N ALA A 180 13.06 -18.21 -4.06
CA ALA A 180 13.90 -17.39 -4.92
C ALA A 180 13.39 -17.41 -6.38
N GLU A 181 13.01 -18.57 -6.89
CA GLU A 181 12.46 -18.73 -8.24
C GLU A 181 11.15 -17.94 -8.42
N LEU A 182 10.24 -17.99 -7.45
CA LEU A 182 8.94 -17.29 -7.56
C LEU A 182 9.05 -15.77 -7.33
N GLN A 183 9.94 -15.32 -6.45
CA GLN A 183 10.03 -13.91 -6.06
C GLN A 183 11.03 -13.11 -6.90
N ARG A 184 12.00 -13.78 -7.54
CA ARG A 184 13.06 -13.15 -8.32
C ARG A 184 13.15 -13.73 -9.73
N PRO A 185 12.15 -13.45 -10.60
CA PRO A 185 12.24 -13.80 -12.02
C PRO A 185 13.38 -13.07 -12.76
N GLU A 186 13.94 -12.04 -12.12
CA GLU A 186 15.09 -11.25 -12.61
C GLU A 186 16.41 -12.06 -12.59
N ILE A 187 16.48 -13.21 -11.91
CA ILE A 187 17.65 -14.11 -11.87
C ILE A 187 17.35 -15.35 -12.74
N PRO A 188 17.66 -15.31 -14.05
CA PRO A 188 17.30 -16.38 -14.97
C PRO A 188 18.19 -17.61 -14.84
N SER A 189 19.48 -17.45 -14.49
CA SER A 189 20.43 -18.56 -14.35
C SER A 189 20.12 -19.40 -13.11
N VAL A 190 20.25 -20.72 -13.28
CA VAL A 190 20.09 -21.69 -12.18
C VAL A 190 21.27 -21.57 -11.21
N GLU A 191 22.48 -21.40 -11.76
CA GLU A 191 23.72 -21.28 -11.01
C GLU A 191 23.73 -20.03 -10.11
N GLU A 192 23.33 -18.87 -10.65
CA GLU A 192 23.22 -17.63 -9.87
C GLU A 192 22.20 -17.74 -8.74
N ARG A 193 21.10 -18.48 -8.97
CA ARG A 193 20.07 -18.73 -7.96
C ARG A 193 20.59 -19.64 -6.86
N ASP A 194 21.35 -20.68 -7.21
CA ASP A 194 21.96 -21.58 -6.24
C ASP A 194 23.00 -20.86 -5.37
N GLU A 195 23.81 -19.99 -5.96
CA GLU A 195 24.76 -19.14 -5.22
C GLU A 195 24.03 -18.17 -4.27
N TYR A 196 22.93 -17.57 -4.72
CA TYR A 196 22.08 -16.74 -3.88
C TYR A 196 21.50 -17.53 -2.70
N VAL A 197 20.99 -18.74 -2.92
CA VAL A 197 20.46 -19.60 -1.85
C VAL A 197 21.56 -20.01 -0.88
N ASN A 198 22.75 -20.37 -1.36
CA ASN A 198 23.91 -20.66 -0.51
C ASN A 198 24.27 -19.46 0.38
N THR A 199 24.28 -18.26 -0.19
CA THR A 199 24.54 -17.02 0.55
C THR A 199 23.48 -16.76 1.61
N LEU A 200 22.20 -17.02 1.31
CA LEU A 200 21.12 -16.88 2.29
C LEU A 200 21.26 -17.88 3.44
N LEU A 201 21.56 -19.14 3.16
CA LEU A 201 21.78 -20.18 4.17
C LEU A 201 22.92 -19.76 5.11
N PHE A 202 24.05 -19.33 4.55
CA PHE A 202 25.19 -18.84 5.33
C PHE A 202 24.82 -17.64 6.22
N LYS A 203 24.08 -16.65 5.68
CA LYS A 203 23.62 -15.48 6.44
C LYS A 203 22.66 -15.82 7.58
N LEU A 204 21.89 -16.90 7.44
CA LEU A 204 20.95 -17.37 8.45
C LEU A 204 21.60 -18.34 9.46
N GLY A 205 22.85 -18.74 9.23
CA GLY A 205 23.57 -19.71 10.07
C GLY A 205 23.05 -21.14 9.94
N LEU A 206 22.57 -21.51 8.74
CA LEU A 206 22.00 -22.82 8.41
C LEU A 206 22.92 -23.63 7.49
#